data_AF-U7QD16-F1
#
_entry.id   AF-U7QD16-F1
#
_cell.length_a   1.000
_cell.length_b   1.000
_cell.length_c   1.000
_cell.angle_alpha   90.00
_cell.angle_beta   90.00
_cell.angle_gamma   90.00
#
_symmetry.space_group_name_H-M   'P 1'
#
loop_
_entity.id
_entity.type
_entity.pdbx_description
1 polymer ?
#
loop_
_entity_poly.entity_id
_entity_poly.type
_entity_poly.pdbx_seq_one_letter_code
_entity_poly.pdbx_strand_id
1 'polypeptide(L)'
;MKLNQRYQTLKQRFLDLDDFPLEFLETSRNLFDFNDRRIVPKRFEVWTTLVGLPLPPSLTTKFQSLFNQIIQLLPNSTRFYQVQPQNYHWELFIIKRPQSEIEPTLLTQTPEIIQAILNNVQPFKMSYRGFLITPDGTIIVKG
;
A
#
# COMPACT_ATOMS: atom_id res chain seq x y z
N MET A 1 17.24 20.13 -0.66
CA MET A 1 17.55 18.84 -1.32
C MET A 1 16.55 18.63 -2.44
N LYS A 2 16.99 18.46 -3.70
CA LYS A 2 16.06 18.34 -4.86
C LYS A 2 15.30 17.00 -4.76
N LEU A 3 14.00 17.00 -5.02
CA LEU A 3 13.09 15.85 -4.89
C LEU A 3 13.66 14.55 -5.52
N ASN A 4 14.29 14.68 -6.70
CA ASN A 4 14.96 13.57 -7.40
C ASN A 4 16.11 12.94 -6.61
N GLN A 5 16.92 13.71 -5.88
CA GLN A 5 17.97 13.16 -5.02
C GLN A 5 17.36 12.34 -3.89
N ARG A 6 16.23 12.82 -3.32
CA ARG A 6 15.46 12.14 -2.27
C ARG A 6 14.96 10.77 -2.75
N TYR A 7 14.39 10.71 -3.96
CA TYR A 7 13.94 9.44 -4.55
C TYR A 7 15.09 8.48 -4.84
N GLN A 8 16.23 8.96 -5.36
CA GLN A 8 17.39 8.10 -5.62
C GLN A 8 17.99 7.55 -4.31
N THR A 9 18.07 8.37 -3.26
CA THR A 9 18.51 7.90 -1.94
C THR A 9 17.58 6.82 -1.37
N LEU A 10 16.27 7.00 -1.48
CA LEU A 10 15.31 5.98 -1.05
C LEU A 10 15.43 4.68 -1.86
N LYS A 11 15.56 4.79 -3.18
CA LYS A 11 15.75 3.63 -4.06
C LYS A 11 17.01 2.85 -3.69
N GLN A 12 18.14 3.52 -3.50
CA GLN A 12 19.38 2.86 -3.12
C GLN A 12 19.24 2.16 -1.77
N ARG A 13 18.65 2.85 -0.79
CA ARG A 13 18.38 2.27 0.53
C ARG A 13 17.52 1.01 0.47
N PHE A 14 16.54 0.93 -0.44
CA PHE A 14 15.74 -0.28 -0.65
C PHE A 14 16.53 -1.44 -1.28
N LEU A 15 17.56 -1.16 -2.07
CA LEU A 15 18.43 -2.19 -2.67
C LEU A 15 19.45 -2.72 -1.68
N ASP A 16 19.85 -1.90 -0.72
CA ASP A 16 20.86 -2.23 0.29
C ASP A 16 20.28 -2.96 1.51
N LEU A 17 18.96 -3.17 1.58
CA LEU A 17 18.31 -3.90 2.65
C LEU A 17 18.33 -5.40 2.37
N ASP A 18 18.75 -6.18 3.37
CA ASP A 18 18.56 -7.62 3.36
C ASP A 18 17.07 -7.97 3.29
N ASP A 19 16.76 -9.08 2.61
CA ASP A 19 15.43 -9.65 2.63
C ASP A 19 15.11 -10.12 4.06
N PHE A 20 14.17 -9.44 4.73
CA PHE A 20 13.67 -9.75 6.09
C PHE A 20 14.66 -9.58 7.27
N PRO A 21 15.14 -8.35 7.59
CA PRO A 21 15.91 -8.10 8.80
C PRO A 21 15.05 -8.36 10.05
N LEU A 22 15.60 -9.10 11.03
CA LEU A 22 14.88 -9.47 12.26
C LEU A 22 14.37 -8.25 13.04
N GLU A 23 15.14 -7.16 13.05
CA GLU A 23 14.79 -5.88 13.65
C GLU A 23 13.50 -5.25 13.06
N PHE A 24 13.27 -5.43 11.76
CA PHE A 24 12.05 -4.94 11.10
C PHE A 24 10.87 -5.87 11.36
N LEU A 25 11.13 -7.17 11.52
CA LEU A 25 10.10 -8.13 11.93
C LEU A 25 9.58 -7.81 13.34
N GLU A 26 10.47 -7.50 14.29
CA GLU A 26 10.06 -7.07 15.63
C GLU A 26 9.28 -5.76 15.60
N THR A 27 9.72 -4.78 14.81
CA THR A 27 9.00 -3.53 14.61
C THR A 27 7.60 -3.78 14.06
N SER A 28 7.47 -4.61 13.02
CA SER A 28 6.19 -4.98 12.41
C SER A 28 5.26 -5.67 13.42
N ARG A 29 5.77 -6.67 14.18
CA ARG A 29 5.00 -7.33 15.25
C ARG A 29 4.46 -6.33 16.27
N ASN A 30 5.26 -5.34 16.64
CA ASN A 30 4.84 -4.30 17.58
C ASN A 30 3.75 -3.37 17.02
N LEU A 31 3.44 -3.41 15.71
CA LEU A 31 2.32 -2.66 15.14
C LEU A 31 0.98 -3.37 15.28
N PHE A 32 0.95 -4.61 15.74
CA PHE A 32 -0.28 -5.42 15.83
C PHE A 32 -0.56 -5.87 17.27
N ASP A 33 -1.85 -5.94 17.62
CA ASP A 33 -2.29 -6.64 18.83
C ASP A 33 -2.60 -8.10 18.48
N PHE A 34 -1.71 -9.02 18.88
CA PHE A 34 -1.88 -10.45 18.64
C PHE A 34 -2.80 -11.15 19.66
N ASN A 35 -3.22 -10.45 20.72
CA ASN A 35 -4.20 -11.01 21.67
C ASN A 35 -5.63 -10.86 21.17
N ASP A 36 -5.87 -9.94 20.22
CA ASP A 36 -7.13 -9.86 19.49
C ASP A 36 -7.18 -10.96 18.42
N ARG A 37 -8.34 -11.61 18.28
CA ARG A 37 -8.59 -12.60 17.21
C ARG A 37 -8.49 -11.95 15.82
N ARG A 38 -8.67 -10.63 15.75
CA ARG A 38 -8.45 -9.82 14.56
C ARG A 38 -7.14 -9.07 14.73
N ILE A 39 -6.25 -9.21 13.76
CA ILE A 39 -5.06 -8.37 13.68
C ILE A 39 -5.52 -6.94 13.38
N VAL A 40 -5.50 -6.09 14.41
CA VAL A 40 -5.80 -4.66 14.28
C VAL A 40 -4.47 -3.90 14.33
N PRO A 41 -4.09 -3.13 13.30
CA PRO A 41 -2.93 -2.27 13.40
C PRO A 41 -3.15 -1.24 14.51
N LYS A 42 -2.10 -0.91 15.28
CA LYS A 42 -2.10 0.22 16.22
C LYS A 42 -2.64 1.44 15.48
N ARG A 43 -3.58 2.16 16.12
CA ARG A 43 -4.33 3.25 15.48
C ARG A 43 -3.38 4.35 14.98
N PHE A 44 -3.01 4.29 13.71
CA PHE A 44 -2.38 5.39 13.01
C PHE A 44 -3.48 6.26 12.41
N GLU A 45 -3.56 7.51 12.85
CA GLU A 45 -4.45 8.48 12.23
C GLU A 45 -3.77 9.09 11.00
N VAL A 46 -3.95 8.41 9.87
CA VAL A 46 -3.53 8.89 8.55
C VAL A 46 -4.75 9.05 7.66
N TRP A 47 -4.64 9.95 6.68
CA TRP A 47 -5.56 10.02 5.57
C TRP A 47 -4.86 9.56 4.31
N THR A 48 -5.51 8.65 3.59
CA THR A 48 -4.97 8.08 2.35
C THR A 48 -5.92 8.37 1.21
N THR A 49 -5.38 8.89 0.11
CA THR A 49 -6.13 9.01 -1.14
C THR A 49 -6.01 7.70 -1.91
N LEU A 50 -7.13 6.98 -1.98
CA LEU A 50 -7.27 5.74 -2.71
C LEU A 50 -7.81 6.05 -4.11
N VAL A 51 -7.15 5.54 -5.14
CA VAL A 51 -7.55 5.74 -6.53
C VAL A 51 -7.90 4.39 -7.14
N GLY A 52 -8.98 4.38 -7.94
CA GLY A 52 -9.43 3.18 -8.64
C GLY A 52 -9.87 2.08 -7.66
N LEU A 53 -10.64 2.44 -6.64
CA LEU A 53 -11.27 1.49 -5.73
C LEU A 53 -12.71 1.24 -6.19
N PRO A 54 -13.07 0.03 -6.68
CA PRO A 54 -12.20 -1.13 -6.93
C PRO A 54 -11.41 -1.01 -8.24
N LEU A 55 -10.30 -1.75 -8.34
CA LEU A 55 -9.52 -1.83 -9.58
C LEU A 55 -10.33 -2.44 -10.73
N PRO A 56 -9.96 -2.16 -12.00
CA PRO A 56 -10.59 -2.77 -13.16
C PRO A 56 -10.63 -4.31 -13.05
N PRO A 57 -11.75 -4.97 -13.38
CA PRO A 57 -11.90 -6.42 -13.17
C PRO A 57 -10.80 -7.27 -13.79
N SER A 58 -10.34 -6.91 -15.00
CA SER A 58 -9.26 -7.61 -15.70
C SER A 58 -7.92 -7.54 -14.95
N LEU A 59 -7.65 -6.45 -14.23
CA LEU A 59 -6.46 -6.29 -13.40
C LEU A 59 -6.62 -7.06 -12.08
N THR A 60 -7.80 -6.95 -11.45
CA THR A 60 -8.15 -7.69 -10.24
C THR A 60 -7.98 -9.20 -10.41
N THR A 61 -8.50 -9.77 -11.50
CA THR A 61 -8.35 -11.21 -11.79
C THR A 61 -6.88 -11.61 -11.96
N LYS A 62 -6.06 -10.77 -12.61
CA LYS A 62 -4.62 -11.03 -12.77
C LYS A 62 -3.89 -11.02 -11.42
N PHE A 63 -4.21 -10.07 -10.55
CA PHE A 63 -3.61 -10.02 -9.21
C PHE A 63 -4.03 -11.20 -8.34
N GLN A 64 -5.28 -11.64 -8.40
CA GLN A 64 -5.72 -12.85 -7.72
C GLN A 64 -5.00 -14.11 -8.22
N SER A 65 -4.82 -14.23 -9.55
CA SER A 65 -4.06 -15.35 -10.13
C SER A 65 -2.61 -15.36 -9.66
N LEU A 66 -1.96 -14.18 -9.63
CA LEU A 66 -0.60 -14.04 -9.12
C LEU A 66 -0.52 -14.40 -7.63
N PHE A 67 -1.46 -13.93 -6.82
CA PHE A 67 -1.54 -14.29 -5.40
C PHE A 67 -1.64 -15.80 -5.22
N ASN A 68 -2.51 -16.48 -5.98
CA ASN A 68 -2.67 -17.93 -5.94
C ASN A 68 -1.38 -18.68 -6.30
N GLN A 69 -0.60 -18.16 -7.26
CA GLN A 69 0.70 -18.72 -7.59
C GLN A 69 1.71 -18.52 -6.46
N ILE A 70 1.73 -17.35 -5.83
CA ILE A 70 2.65 -17.05 -4.73
C ILE A 70 2.37 -17.94 -3.52
N ILE A 71 1.10 -18.09 -3.10
CA ILE A 71 0.76 -18.92 -1.93
C ILE A 71 1.11 -20.40 -2.13
N GLN A 72 1.10 -20.89 -3.36
CA GLN A 72 1.49 -22.27 -3.68
C GLN A 72 2.99 -22.52 -3.50
N LEU A 73 3.81 -21.48 -3.51
CA LEU A 73 5.26 -21.59 -3.31
C LEU A 73 5.65 -21.61 -1.82
N LEU A 74 4.71 -21.34 -0.93
CA LEU A 74 5.00 -21.07 0.48
C LEU A 74 4.63 -22.29 1.33
N PRO A 75 5.36 -22.56 2.44
CA PRO A 75 5.03 -23.67 3.32
C PRO A 75 3.59 -23.61 3.80
N ASN A 76 2.91 -24.76 3.89
CA ASN A 76 1.51 -24.85 4.32
C ASN A 76 1.24 -24.24 5.72
N SER A 77 2.28 -24.11 6.55
CA SER A 77 2.21 -23.47 7.88
C SER A 77 2.20 -21.94 7.82
N THR A 78 2.45 -21.35 6.64
CA THR A 78 2.56 -19.89 6.48
C THR A 78 1.18 -19.26 6.49
N ARG A 79 0.96 -18.33 7.43
CA ARG A 79 -0.30 -17.58 7.51
C ARG A 79 -0.27 -16.40 6.54
N PHE A 80 -1.33 -16.25 5.75
CA PHE A 80 -1.52 -15.12 4.84
C PHE A 80 -2.75 -14.31 5.20
N TYR A 81 -2.59 -13.00 5.15
CA TYR A 81 -3.65 -12.02 5.34
C TYR A 81 -3.94 -11.37 3.99
N GLN A 82 -4.84 -11.97 3.22
CA GLN A 82 -5.15 -11.52 1.88
C GLN A 82 -6.02 -10.25 1.91
N VAL A 83 -5.59 -9.21 1.20
CA VAL A 83 -6.45 -8.06 0.90
C VAL A 83 -7.60 -8.53 0.01
N GLN A 84 -8.83 -8.23 0.40
CA GLN A 84 -10.01 -8.62 -0.37
C GLN A 84 -9.99 -7.96 -1.76
N PRO A 85 -10.39 -8.66 -2.83
CA PRO A 85 -10.28 -8.14 -4.21
C PRO A 85 -10.99 -6.80 -4.44
N GLN A 86 -12.14 -6.59 -3.80
CA GLN A 86 -12.88 -5.32 -3.84
C GLN A 86 -12.13 -4.14 -3.20
N ASN A 87 -11.11 -4.45 -2.39
CA ASN A 87 -10.26 -3.47 -1.72
C ASN A 87 -8.95 -3.23 -2.48
N TYR A 88 -8.76 -3.78 -3.68
CA TYR A 88 -7.60 -3.41 -4.49
C TYR A 88 -7.76 -1.97 -4.99
N HIS A 89 -6.67 -1.19 -4.84
CA HIS A 89 -6.60 0.22 -5.20
C HIS A 89 -5.14 0.64 -5.41
N TRP A 90 -4.93 1.86 -5.91
CA TRP A 90 -3.66 2.56 -5.82
C TRP A 90 -3.67 3.58 -4.70
N GLU A 91 -2.64 3.57 -3.86
CA GLU A 91 -2.41 4.62 -2.87
C GLU A 91 -1.63 5.76 -3.55
N LEU A 92 -2.26 6.93 -3.70
CA LEU A 92 -1.63 8.08 -4.36
C LEU A 92 -0.76 8.88 -3.38
N PHE A 93 -1.29 9.17 -2.20
CA PHE A 93 -0.53 9.77 -1.10
C PHE A 93 -1.16 9.40 0.24
N ILE A 94 -0.31 9.32 1.25
CA ILE A 94 -0.65 9.14 2.65
C ILE A 94 -0.19 10.40 3.38
N ILE A 95 -1.10 11.05 4.09
CA ILE A 95 -0.80 12.21 4.92
C ILE A 95 -1.12 11.92 6.37
N LYS A 96 -0.29 12.46 7.27
CA LYS A 96 -0.59 12.44 8.70
C LYS A 96 -1.83 13.29 8.93
N ARG A 97 -2.83 12.75 9.62
CA ARG A 97 -4.00 13.54 10.05
C ARG A 97 -3.51 14.67 10.97
N PRO A 98 -3.89 15.94 10.72
CA PRO A 98 -3.52 17.01 11.62
C PRO A 98 -4.23 16.85 12.97
N GLN A 99 -3.58 17.38 14.02
CA GLN A 99 -4.12 17.34 15.37
C GLN A 99 -5.27 18.33 15.58
N SER A 100 -5.30 19.40 14.79
CA SER A 100 -6.41 20.36 14.77
C SER A 100 -7.65 19.73 14.16
N GLU A 101 -8.80 20.16 14.63
CA GLU A 101 -10.08 19.82 14.00
C GLU A 101 -10.08 20.29 12.55
N ILE A 102 -10.63 19.46 11.66
CA ILE A 102 -10.82 19.80 10.26
C ILE A 102 -12.30 19.96 10.01
N GLU A 103 -12.67 21.09 9.42
CA GLU A 103 -14.04 21.35 9.04
C GLU A 103 -14.57 20.23 8.12
N PRO A 104 -15.70 19.58 8.47
CA PRO A 104 -16.25 18.47 7.69
C PRO A 104 -16.55 18.83 6.23
N THR A 105 -16.88 20.10 5.96
CA THR A 105 -17.11 20.64 4.62
C THR A 105 -15.90 20.50 3.71
N LEU A 106 -14.68 20.74 4.22
CA LEU A 106 -13.44 20.58 3.45
C LEU A 106 -13.19 19.12 3.07
N LEU A 107 -13.52 18.19 3.97
CA LEU A 107 -13.42 16.75 3.69
C LEU A 107 -14.39 16.34 2.58
N THR A 108 -15.64 16.82 2.63
CA THR A 108 -16.64 16.50 1.60
C THR A 108 -16.28 17.04 0.22
N GLN A 109 -15.52 18.15 0.15
CA GLN A 109 -15.06 18.75 -1.11
C GLN A 109 -13.82 18.08 -1.69
N THR A 110 -13.13 17.22 -0.91
CA THR A 110 -11.86 16.61 -1.31
C THR A 110 -11.94 15.84 -2.64
N PRO A 111 -12.99 15.02 -2.92
CA PRO A 111 -13.11 14.33 -4.20
C PRO A 111 -13.19 15.29 -5.39
N GLU A 112 -13.96 16.38 -5.27
CA GLU A 112 -14.14 17.38 -6.33
C GLU A 112 -12.83 18.13 -6.62
N ILE A 113 -12.10 18.50 -5.57
CA ILE A 113 -10.79 19.16 -5.68
C ILE A 113 -9.79 18.24 -6.38
N ILE A 114 -9.70 16.97 -5.94
CA ILE A 114 -8.80 15.99 -6.56
C ILE A 114 -9.17 15.78 -8.02
N GLN A 115 -10.45 15.65 -8.33
CA GLN A 115 -10.92 15.48 -9.70
C GLN A 115 -10.57 16.70 -10.58
N ALA A 116 -10.77 17.93 -10.08
CA ALA A 116 -10.42 19.14 -10.81
C ALA A 116 -8.92 19.23 -11.13
N ILE A 117 -8.06 18.81 -10.19
CA ILE A 117 -6.61 18.76 -10.39
C ILE A 117 -6.25 17.69 -11.44
N LEU A 118 -6.82 16.49 -11.33
CA LEU A 118 -6.49 15.36 -12.19
C LEU A 118 -7.10 15.44 -13.60
N ASN A 119 -8.19 16.19 -13.80
CA ASN A 119 -8.85 16.35 -15.10
C ASN A 119 -7.93 16.93 -16.18
N ASN A 120 -6.92 17.71 -15.79
CA ASN A 120 -5.95 18.29 -16.73
C ASN A 120 -4.75 17.38 -17.00
N VAL A 121 -4.72 16.18 -16.39
CA VAL A 121 -3.61 15.23 -16.51
C VAL A 121 -4.01 14.12 -17.47
N GLN A 122 -3.16 13.87 -18.46
CA GLN A 122 -3.37 12.74 -19.38
C GLN A 122 -3.32 11.41 -18.62
N PRO A 123 -4.19 10.43 -18.95
CA PRO A 123 -4.10 9.10 -18.39
C PRO A 123 -2.72 8.51 -18.61
N PHE A 124 -2.09 8.05 -17.54
CA PHE A 124 -0.79 7.40 -17.63
C PHE A 124 -0.98 5.89 -17.83
N LYS A 125 -0.14 5.29 -18.65
CA LYS A 125 -0.13 3.83 -18.84
C LYS A 125 0.80 3.22 -17.78
N MET A 126 0.28 2.27 -17.00
CA MET A 126 1.05 1.49 -16.05
C MET A 126 1.24 0.06 -16.55
N SER A 127 2.40 -0.53 -16.30
CA SER A 127 2.71 -1.90 -16.71
C SER A 127 3.21 -2.70 -15.53
N TYR A 128 2.49 -3.75 -15.15
CA TYR A 128 2.88 -4.59 -14.02
C TYR A 128 3.84 -5.69 -14.44
N ARG A 129 4.94 -5.84 -13.69
CA ARG A 129 5.90 -6.93 -13.89
C ARG A 129 6.52 -7.38 -12.57
N GLY A 130 6.22 -8.61 -12.18
CA GLY A 130 6.77 -9.23 -10.98
C GLY A 130 6.15 -8.69 -9.70
N PHE A 131 6.73 -9.09 -8.57
CA PHE A 131 6.30 -8.67 -7.23
C PHE A 131 7.52 -8.34 -6.36
N LEU A 132 7.25 -7.64 -5.27
CA LEU A 132 8.15 -7.43 -4.15
C LEU A 132 7.53 -8.12 -2.94
N ILE A 133 8.35 -8.75 -2.11
CA ILE A 133 7.98 -9.00 -0.72
C ILE A 133 8.81 -8.01 0.10
N THR A 134 8.12 -7.15 0.82
CA THR A 134 8.74 -6.15 1.68
C THR A 134 9.26 -6.80 2.97
N PRO A 135 10.22 -6.19 3.67
CA PRO A 135 10.77 -6.76 4.91
C PRO A 135 9.76 -7.02 6.03
N ASP A 136 8.64 -6.28 6.04
CA ASP A 136 7.50 -6.49 6.94
C ASP A 136 6.56 -7.62 6.50
N GLY A 137 6.84 -8.27 5.36
CA GLY A 137 6.09 -9.40 4.82
C GLY A 137 4.96 -9.03 3.86
N THR A 138 4.83 -7.75 3.49
CA THR A 138 3.80 -7.29 2.56
C THR A 138 4.18 -7.62 1.11
N ILE A 139 3.29 -8.32 0.40
CA ILE A 139 3.45 -8.63 -1.03
C ILE A 139 2.87 -7.49 -1.85
N ILE A 140 3.68 -6.91 -2.74
CA ILE A 140 3.30 -5.79 -3.60
C ILE A 140 3.56 -6.16 -5.06
N VAL A 141 2.56 -5.96 -5.94
CA VAL A 141 2.76 -6.11 -7.39
C VAL A 141 3.50 -4.89 -7.92
N LYS A 142 4.61 -5.09 -8.64
CA LYS A 142 5.43 -3.99 -9.20
C LYS A 142 4.81 -3.47 -10.50
N GLY A 143 4.63 -2.16 -10.62
CA GLY A 143 4.02 -1.44 -11.75
C GLY A 143 4.90 -0.33 -12.31
#